data_AF-A0A7K0URZ6-F1
#
_entry.id   AF-A0A7K0URZ6-F1
#
_cell.length_a   1.000
_cell.length_b   1.000
_cell.length_c   1.000
_cell.angle_alpha   90.00
_cell.angle_beta   90.00
_cell.angle_gamma   90.00
#
_symmetry.space_group_name_H-M   'P 1'
#
loop_
_entity.id
_entity.type
_entity.pdbx_description
1 polymer ?
#
loop_
_entity_poly.entity_id
_entity_poly.type
_entity_poly.pdbx_seq_one_letter_code
_entity_poly.pdbx_strand_id
1 'polypeptide(L)'
;MAGIHVLHRHPFTPFDQTPSAEASSFLAMPIPDEILPQVTGENFRHRLGTFPVEITNWLPLDAETNSTIELKKKLLETRRDEVVGFKAGGEAVAQEAAVLVSRWAGVELSSTGINALVEASSLVADDLAVLQPVKSADGNEKLLLTAAVVCCPSRWTLAEKIGHDMLAVHAPVAKYAEHVGAAVDNYFQRITVEKPVWRSNWIIQDHPALFQPVIPPGPLLENPQDLWIRMERQTLRRLPETGGILFTIRGYQQPLPEYLSRGKDIASNLRILLERLPDDVAQYKSVYYYRPKILKWINQFC
;
A
#
# COMPACT_ATOMS: atom_id res chain seq x y z
N MET A 1 11.49 -8.09 25.58
CA MET A 1 12.05 -6.99 24.76
C MET A 1 11.09 -5.83 24.86
N ALA A 2 11.52 -4.69 25.37
CA ALA A 2 10.70 -3.48 25.38
C ALA A 2 10.24 -3.21 23.95
N GLY A 3 8.94 -3.00 23.75
CA GLY A 3 8.34 -2.91 22.43
C GLY A 3 8.94 -1.74 21.66
N ILE A 4 9.50 -2.01 20.49
CA ILE A 4 9.99 -0.98 19.55
C ILE A 4 8.90 0.00 19.09
N HIS A 5 7.63 -0.29 19.37
CA HIS A 5 6.49 0.54 18.97
C HIS A 5 6.23 1.63 20.02
N VAL A 6 6.17 2.88 19.57
CA VAL A 6 5.80 4.05 20.38
C VAL A 6 4.37 4.43 20.02
N LEU A 7 3.42 4.21 20.92
CA LEU A 7 2.00 4.49 20.64
C LEU A 7 1.74 5.99 20.45
N HIS A 8 1.05 6.32 19.35
CA HIS A 8 0.58 7.68 19.05
C HIS A 8 -0.60 7.68 18.08
N ARG A 9 -1.14 8.88 17.77
CA ARG A 9 -2.28 9.07 16.84
C ARG A 9 -1.93 9.76 15.52
N HIS A 10 -0.65 10.05 15.25
CA HIS A 10 -0.20 10.80 14.07
C HIS A 10 0.30 9.88 12.93
N PRO A 11 -0.37 9.81 11.76
CA PRO A 11 0.02 8.90 10.67
C PRO A 11 1.41 9.19 10.05
N PHE A 12 1.85 10.44 10.07
CA PHE A 12 3.13 10.86 9.47
C PHE A 12 4.32 10.78 10.44
N THR A 13 4.13 10.18 11.61
CA THR A 13 5.22 9.81 12.52
C THR A 13 5.51 8.31 12.35
N PRO A 14 6.77 7.90 12.16
CA PRO A 14 7.16 6.48 12.16
C PRO A 14 6.72 5.76 13.44
N PHE A 15 6.38 4.48 13.32
CA PHE A 15 5.84 3.64 14.40
C PHE A 15 6.68 3.58 15.69
N ASP A 16 7.96 3.92 15.61
CA ASP A 16 8.96 3.85 16.69
C ASP A 16 9.41 5.23 17.18
N GLN A 17 8.67 6.29 16.86
CA GLN A 17 8.99 7.66 17.24
C GLN A 17 7.83 8.33 17.99
N THR A 18 8.16 9.25 18.89
CA THR A 18 7.17 10.14 19.50
C THR A 18 6.87 11.30 18.55
N PRO A 19 5.59 11.62 18.27
CA PRO A 19 5.24 12.78 17.46
C PRO A 19 5.65 14.10 18.14
N SER A 20 5.84 15.15 17.34
CA SER A 20 5.97 16.52 17.87
C SER A 20 4.68 16.97 18.57
N ALA A 21 4.75 18.05 19.36
CA ALA A 21 3.58 18.61 20.02
C ALA A 21 2.49 19.09 19.04
N GLU A 22 2.86 19.50 17.82
CA GLU A 22 1.91 19.94 16.78
C GLU A 22 1.10 18.79 16.18
N ALA A 23 1.64 17.57 16.22
CA ALA A 23 0.97 16.39 15.70
C ALA A 23 -0.23 15.94 16.55
N SER A 24 -0.42 16.48 17.77
CA SER A 24 -1.62 16.20 18.57
C SER A 24 -2.89 16.86 18.04
N SER A 25 -2.78 17.89 17.19
CA SER A 25 -3.91 18.55 16.54
C SER A 25 -4.25 17.99 15.16
N PHE A 26 -3.53 16.96 14.70
CA PHE A 26 -3.78 16.36 13.40
C PHE A 26 -5.12 15.62 13.36
N LEU A 27 -5.91 15.91 12.33
CA LEU A 27 -7.14 15.19 12.00
C LEU A 27 -6.93 14.51 10.66
N ALA A 28 -7.11 13.20 10.63
CA ALA A 28 -7.02 12.43 9.40
C ALA A 28 -8.14 12.82 8.44
N MET A 29 -7.81 12.97 7.16
CA MET A 29 -8.81 13.22 6.14
C MET A 29 -9.68 11.97 5.95
N PRO A 30 -10.98 12.14 5.62
CA PRO A 30 -11.81 11.00 5.24
C PRO A 30 -11.18 10.27 4.05
N ILE A 31 -11.10 8.94 4.16
CA ILE A 31 -10.62 8.10 3.06
C ILE A 31 -11.52 8.31 1.83
N PRO A 32 -10.97 8.51 0.61
CA PRO A 32 -11.78 8.74 -0.59
C PRO A 32 -12.87 7.67 -0.80
N ASP A 33 -14.09 8.10 -1.14
CA ASP A 33 -15.24 7.20 -1.34
C ASP A 33 -14.98 6.12 -2.40
N GLU A 34 -14.22 6.47 -3.45
CA GLU A 34 -13.92 5.59 -4.57
C GLU A 34 -13.16 4.33 -4.14
N ILE A 35 -12.31 4.40 -3.10
CA ILE A 35 -11.47 3.27 -2.69
C ILE A 35 -12.08 2.42 -1.57
N LEU A 36 -13.30 2.76 -1.12
CA LEU A 36 -13.96 2.04 -0.05
C LEU A 36 -14.22 0.58 -0.41
N PRO A 37 -14.08 -0.34 0.55
CA PRO A 37 -14.20 -1.76 0.28
C PRO A 37 -15.65 -2.11 -0.06
N GLN A 38 -15.82 -2.85 -1.15
CA GLN A 38 -17.13 -3.27 -1.64
C GLN A 38 -17.41 -4.73 -1.27
N VAL A 39 -18.65 -5.02 -0.89
CA VAL A 39 -19.12 -6.40 -0.72
C VAL A 39 -19.38 -7.00 -2.11
N THR A 40 -18.74 -8.11 -2.42
CA THR A 40 -18.92 -8.78 -3.72
C THR A 40 -19.10 -10.28 -3.57
N GLY A 41 -20.16 -10.81 -4.18
CA GLY A 41 -20.56 -12.22 -4.06
C GLY A 41 -21.00 -12.58 -2.64
N GLU A 42 -21.17 -13.87 -2.38
CA GLU A 42 -21.63 -14.39 -1.09
C GLU A 42 -20.48 -14.86 -0.20
N ASN A 43 -19.41 -15.40 -0.79
CA ASN A 43 -18.26 -15.94 -0.09
C ASN A 43 -17.01 -15.07 -0.27
N PHE A 44 -16.08 -15.17 0.69
CA PHE A 44 -14.78 -14.52 0.56
C PHE A 44 -13.99 -15.09 -0.61
N ARG A 45 -13.41 -14.19 -1.40
CA ARG A 45 -12.45 -14.52 -2.45
C ARG A 45 -11.54 -13.31 -2.67
N HIS A 46 -10.23 -13.55 -2.79
CA HIS A 46 -9.34 -12.53 -3.31
C HIS A 46 -9.69 -12.25 -4.77
N ARG A 47 -9.78 -10.97 -5.12
CA ARG A 47 -10.07 -10.50 -6.47
C ARG A 47 -9.01 -9.49 -6.85
N LEU A 48 -8.70 -9.43 -8.14
CA LEU A 48 -7.81 -8.42 -8.68
C LEU A 48 -8.44 -7.01 -8.52
N GLY A 49 -9.73 -6.89 -8.87
CA GLY A 49 -10.55 -5.70 -8.55
C GLY A 49 -9.98 -4.39 -9.09
N THR A 50 -9.72 -4.34 -10.40
CA THR A 50 -9.13 -3.18 -11.07
C THR A 50 -10.17 -2.30 -11.73
N PHE A 51 -9.95 -0.99 -11.65
CA PHE A 51 -10.76 0.06 -12.26
C PHE A 51 -9.86 0.91 -13.17
N PRO A 52 -10.36 1.40 -14.32
CA PRO A 52 -9.59 2.28 -15.18
C PRO A 52 -9.21 3.58 -14.47
N VAL A 53 -8.06 4.15 -14.84
CA VAL A 53 -7.68 5.52 -14.47
C VAL A 53 -7.28 6.31 -15.71
N GLU A 54 -7.53 7.62 -15.71
CA GLU A 54 -7.06 8.49 -16.77
C GLU A 54 -5.52 8.58 -16.75
N ILE A 55 -4.88 8.39 -17.91
CA ILE A 55 -3.41 8.32 -18.00
C ILE A 55 -2.69 9.62 -17.62
N THR A 56 -3.36 10.75 -17.79
CA THR A 56 -2.88 12.11 -17.44
C THR A 56 -3.02 12.39 -15.95
N ASN A 57 -4.01 11.78 -15.27
CA ASN A 57 -4.33 12.01 -13.87
C ASN A 57 -4.36 10.71 -13.06
N TRP A 58 -3.28 9.93 -13.16
CA TRP A 58 -3.21 8.57 -12.65
C TRP A 58 -2.75 8.49 -11.18
N LEU A 59 -2.14 9.56 -10.65
CA LEU A 59 -1.74 9.70 -9.25
C LEU A 59 -2.64 10.70 -8.52
N PRO A 60 -3.04 10.43 -7.27
CA PRO A 60 -3.89 11.31 -6.50
C PRO A 60 -3.12 12.54 -5.94
N LEU A 61 -3.84 13.65 -5.78
CA LEU A 61 -3.41 14.82 -5.01
C LEU A 61 -4.50 15.16 -3.99
N ASP A 62 -4.10 15.35 -2.75
CA ASP A 62 -4.99 15.60 -1.62
C ASP A 62 -4.31 16.44 -0.53
N ALA A 63 -5.06 16.81 0.51
CA ALA A 63 -4.56 17.64 1.61
C ALA A 63 -3.44 16.96 2.43
N GLU A 64 -3.29 15.64 2.35
CA GLU A 64 -2.27 14.87 3.07
C GLU A 64 -1.02 14.59 2.23
N THR A 65 -0.99 15.05 0.98
CA THR A 65 0.10 14.79 0.03
C THR A 65 1.43 15.33 0.55
N ASN A 66 1.46 16.60 0.97
CA ASN A 66 2.68 17.22 1.47
C ASN A 66 3.19 16.56 2.76
N SER A 67 2.30 16.27 3.71
CA SER A 67 2.67 15.58 4.96
C SER A 67 3.27 14.20 4.69
N THR A 68 2.75 13.49 3.69
CA THR A 68 3.30 12.20 3.26
C THR A 68 4.68 12.38 2.63
N ILE A 69 4.85 13.35 1.73
CA ILE A 69 6.13 13.65 1.10
C ILE A 69 7.20 14.01 2.15
N GLU A 70 6.86 14.80 3.16
CA GLU A 70 7.81 15.16 4.23
C GLU A 70 8.21 13.96 5.10
N LEU A 71 7.26 13.04 5.41
CA LEU A 71 7.60 11.75 6.02
C LEU A 71 8.59 10.98 5.14
N LYS A 72 8.33 10.90 3.82
CA LYS A 72 9.17 10.17 2.88
C LYS A 72 10.58 10.74 2.81
N LYS A 73 10.72 12.07 2.69
CA LYS A 73 12.04 12.73 2.69
C LYS A 73 12.84 12.40 3.95
N LYS A 74 12.21 12.51 5.13
CA LYS A 74 12.85 12.16 6.40
C LYS A 74 13.31 10.69 6.42
N LEU A 75 12.48 9.75 5.93
CA LEU A 75 12.84 8.34 5.86
C LEU A 75 13.95 8.06 4.83
N LEU A 76 13.94 8.75 3.69
CA LEU A 76 14.98 8.65 2.67
C LEU A 76 16.35 9.13 3.18
N GLU A 77 16.35 10.14 4.07
CA GLU A 77 17.55 10.65 4.72
C GLU A 77 18.05 9.74 5.85
N THR A 78 17.14 9.24 6.69
CA THR A 78 17.49 8.59 7.96
C THR A 78 17.44 7.05 7.94
N ARG A 79 16.71 6.47 6.99
CA ARG A 79 16.42 5.02 6.91
C ARG A 79 16.47 4.51 5.46
N ARG A 80 17.39 5.08 4.67
CA ARG A 80 17.51 4.78 3.23
C ARG A 80 17.51 3.29 2.92
N ASP A 81 18.26 2.50 3.67
CA ASP A 81 18.42 1.06 3.45
C ASP A 81 17.15 0.24 3.77
N GLU A 82 16.21 0.80 4.54
CA GLU A 82 14.91 0.17 4.81
C GLU A 82 13.88 0.49 3.72
N VAL A 83 13.96 1.69 3.13
CA VAL A 83 12.93 2.20 2.22
C VAL A 83 13.32 2.17 0.75
N VAL A 84 14.61 2.03 0.41
CA VAL A 84 15.09 1.94 -0.97
C VAL A 84 15.62 0.54 -1.25
N GLY A 85 15.04 -0.12 -2.25
CA GLY A 85 15.42 -1.44 -2.70
C GLY A 85 15.80 -1.41 -4.17
N PHE A 86 16.92 -2.02 -4.51
CA PHE A 86 17.40 -2.07 -5.89
C PHE A 86 18.10 -3.39 -6.19
N LYS A 87 17.81 -3.95 -7.36
CA LYS A 87 18.50 -5.11 -7.93
C LYS A 87 19.24 -4.66 -9.19
N ALA A 88 20.53 -5.03 -9.27
CA ALA A 88 21.38 -4.71 -10.41
C ALA A 88 20.76 -5.19 -11.74
N GLY A 89 20.88 -4.37 -12.78
CA GLY A 89 20.21 -4.58 -14.08
C GLY A 89 18.82 -3.94 -14.17
N GLY A 90 18.35 -3.28 -13.11
CA GLY A 90 17.09 -2.53 -13.04
C GLY A 90 17.19 -1.05 -13.37
N GLU A 91 18.35 -0.55 -13.81
CA GLU A 91 18.61 0.88 -13.98
C GLU A 91 17.65 1.52 -14.98
N ALA A 92 17.39 0.85 -16.10
CA ALA A 92 16.52 1.35 -17.16
C ALA A 92 15.05 1.46 -16.71
N VAL A 93 14.51 0.42 -16.06
CA VAL A 93 13.12 0.44 -15.57
C VAL A 93 12.94 1.47 -14.45
N ALA A 94 13.94 1.63 -13.57
CA ALA A 94 13.92 2.63 -12.51
C ALA A 94 13.94 4.06 -13.08
N GLN A 95 14.83 4.31 -14.05
CA GLN A 95 14.93 5.59 -14.74
C GLN A 95 13.62 5.96 -15.44
N GLU A 96 13.04 5.04 -16.19
CA GLU A 96 11.82 5.30 -16.94
C GLU A 96 10.63 5.56 -16.02
N ALA A 97 10.47 4.75 -14.97
CA ALA A 97 9.44 4.98 -13.95
C ALA A 97 9.60 6.36 -13.29
N ALA A 98 10.83 6.76 -12.97
CA ALA A 98 11.12 8.07 -12.40
C ALA A 98 10.70 9.21 -13.35
N VAL A 99 11.08 9.13 -14.62
CA VAL A 99 10.72 10.12 -15.65
C VAL A 99 9.21 10.21 -15.84
N LEU A 100 8.51 9.09 -15.78
CA LEU A 100 7.05 9.06 -15.90
C LEU A 100 6.37 9.80 -14.73
N VAL A 101 6.85 9.59 -13.50
CA VAL A 101 6.38 10.31 -12.31
C VAL A 101 6.74 11.80 -12.37
N SER A 102 7.99 12.13 -12.75
CA SER A 102 8.44 13.53 -12.77
C SER A 102 7.71 14.35 -13.83
N ARG A 103 7.42 13.76 -15.00
CA ARG A 103 6.57 14.38 -16.04
C ARG A 103 5.17 14.67 -15.53
N TRP A 104 4.57 13.74 -14.78
CA TRP A 104 3.26 13.97 -14.16
C TRP A 104 3.33 15.11 -13.13
N ALA A 105 4.40 15.18 -12.35
CA ALA A 105 4.62 16.24 -11.36
C ALA A 105 5.03 17.59 -11.98
N GLY A 106 5.37 17.63 -13.28
CA GLY A 106 5.89 18.83 -13.95
C GLY A 106 7.29 19.24 -13.49
N VAL A 107 8.11 18.29 -13.04
CA VAL A 107 9.47 18.53 -12.50
C VAL A 107 10.51 17.77 -13.32
N GLU A 108 11.61 18.44 -13.65
CA GLU A 108 12.78 17.81 -14.27
C GLU A 108 13.64 17.14 -13.21
N LEU A 109 14.09 15.91 -13.50
CA LEU A 109 14.97 15.17 -12.60
C LEU A 109 16.43 15.51 -12.88
N SER A 110 17.22 15.57 -11.82
CA SER A 110 18.67 15.78 -11.87
C SER A 110 19.47 14.47 -11.76
N SER A 111 18.85 13.43 -11.20
CA SER A 111 19.49 12.12 -10.94
C SER A 111 19.17 11.09 -12.02
N THR A 112 19.88 9.94 -11.98
CA THR A 112 19.65 8.81 -12.88
C THR A 112 19.41 7.48 -12.16
N GLY A 113 18.84 6.50 -12.86
CA GLY A 113 18.60 5.14 -12.38
C GLY A 113 17.77 5.08 -11.10
N ILE A 114 18.25 4.33 -10.10
CA ILE A 114 17.60 4.27 -8.77
C ILE A 114 17.56 5.63 -8.06
N ASN A 115 18.56 6.49 -8.26
CA ASN A 115 18.57 7.82 -7.64
C ASN A 115 17.50 8.73 -8.26
N ALA A 116 17.24 8.59 -9.57
CA ALA A 116 16.11 9.24 -10.22
C ALA A 116 14.78 8.79 -9.61
N LEU A 117 14.61 7.48 -9.33
CA LEU A 117 13.40 6.97 -8.70
C LEU A 117 13.22 7.50 -7.27
N VAL A 118 14.32 7.66 -6.53
CA VAL A 118 14.33 8.30 -5.20
C VAL A 118 13.92 9.77 -5.28
N GLU A 119 14.49 10.52 -6.20
CA GLU A 119 14.12 11.92 -6.45
C GLU A 119 12.63 12.02 -6.82
N ALA A 120 12.16 11.21 -7.78
CA ALA A 120 10.77 11.16 -8.21
C ALA A 120 9.81 10.75 -7.09
N SER A 121 10.22 9.84 -6.20
CA SER A 121 9.41 9.46 -5.03
C SER A 121 9.18 10.63 -4.09
N SER A 122 10.06 11.63 -4.06
CA SER A 122 9.89 12.83 -3.23
C SER A 122 8.95 13.87 -3.85
N LEU A 123 8.45 13.62 -5.07
CA LEU A 123 7.50 14.50 -5.77
C LEU A 123 6.05 14.09 -5.54
N VAL A 124 5.81 12.87 -5.04
CA VAL A 124 4.49 12.26 -4.94
C VAL A 124 4.29 11.57 -3.60
N ALA A 125 3.06 11.49 -3.14
CA ALA A 125 2.74 10.84 -1.87
C ALA A 125 2.81 9.30 -1.96
N ASP A 126 2.53 8.72 -3.13
CA ASP A 126 2.58 7.28 -3.36
C ASP A 126 3.99 6.70 -3.20
N ASP A 127 4.09 5.53 -2.59
CA ASP A 127 5.29 4.70 -2.71
C ASP A 127 5.42 4.19 -4.15
N LEU A 128 6.65 3.99 -4.62
CA LEU A 128 6.95 3.59 -5.99
C LEU A 128 7.63 2.22 -6.01
N ALA A 129 7.05 1.26 -6.71
CA ALA A 129 7.62 -0.07 -6.93
C ALA A 129 7.63 -0.39 -8.42
N VAL A 130 8.75 -0.91 -8.92
CA VAL A 130 8.97 -1.12 -10.35
C VAL A 130 9.24 -2.59 -10.61
N LEU A 131 8.35 -3.20 -11.40
CA LEU A 131 8.47 -4.56 -11.87
C LEU A 131 9.18 -4.58 -13.23
N GLN A 132 10.25 -5.36 -13.33
CA GLN A 132 11.01 -5.55 -14.57
C GLN A 132 10.60 -6.86 -15.24
N PRO A 133 10.29 -6.86 -16.56
CA PRO A 133 10.16 -8.08 -17.33
C PRO A 133 11.54 -8.74 -17.47
N VAL A 134 11.61 -10.01 -17.07
CA VAL A 134 12.78 -10.86 -17.25
C VAL A 134 12.34 -12.14 -17.93
N LYS A 135 13.16 -12.65 -18.85
CA LYS A 135 12.93 -13.97 -19.44
C LYS A 135 13.50 -15.03 -18.50
N SER A 136 12.66 -15.95 -18.05
CA SER A 136 13.14 -17.13 -17.33
C SER A 136 13.77 -18.15 -18.30
N ALA A 137 14.50 -19.12 -17.75
CA ALA A 137 15.24 -20.12 -18.52
C ALA A 137 14.34 -21.00 -19.42
N ASP A 138 13.06 -21.12 -19.08
CA ASP A 138 12.02 -21.80 -19.86
C ASP A 138 11.40 -20.92 -20.98
N GLY A 139 11.90 -19.69 -21.15
CA GLY A 139 11.45 -18.76 -22.19
C GLY A 139 10.21 -17.94 -21.81
N ASN A 140 9.62 -18.16 -20.63
CA ASN A 140 8.49 -17.38 -20.15
C ASN A 140 8.94 -16.01 -19.64
N GLU A 141 8.12 -14.97 -19.82
CA GLU A 141 8.36 -13.68 -19.19
C GLU A 141 7.81 -13.69 -17.76
N LYS A 142 8.63 -13.24 -16.82
CA LYS A 142 8.27 -13.00 -15.43
C LYS A 142 8.51 -11.55 -15.08
N LEU A 143 7.73 -11.04 -14.13
CA LEU A 143 7.93 -9.71 -13.57
C LEU A 143 8.61 -9.82 -12.21
N LEU A 144 9.78 -9.20 -12.07
CA LEU A 144 10.51 -9.11 -10.80
C LEU A 144 10.43 -7.70 -10.23
N LEU A 145 10.16 -7.59 -8.93
CA LEU A 145 10.33 -6.33 -8.22
C LEU A 145 11.82 -5.96 -8.20
N THR A 146 12.23 -4.95 -8.96
CA THR A 146 13.66 -4.69 -9.21
C THR A 146 14.13 -3.34 -8.67
N ALA A 147 13.25 -2.35 -8.63
CA ALA A 147 13.53 -1.07 -8.00
C ALA A 147 12.32 -0.62 -7.20
N ALA A 148 12.51 -0.06 -6.01
CA ALA A 148 11.42 0.47 -5.23
C ALA A 148 11.87 1.52 -4.21
N VAL A 149 10.96 2.44 -3.92
CA VAL A 149 10.99 3.34 -2.78
C VAL A 149 9.68 3.18 -2.01
N VAL A 150 9.74 2.52 -0.85
CA VAL A 150 8.58 2.15 -0.02
C VAL A 150 8.77 2.74 1.38
N CYS A 151 8.13 3.87 1.61
CA CYS A 151 8.18 4.62 2.87
C CYS A 151 6.91 4.44 3.71
N CYS A 152 5.89 3.79 3.17
CA CYS A 152 4.66 3.48 3.87
C CYS A 152 4.38 1.96 3.85
N PRO A 153 5.29 1.06 4.25
CA PRO A 153 4.97 -0.37 4.32
C PRO A 153 3.91 -0.66 5.38
N SER A 154 3.16 -1.74 5.18
CA SER A 154 2.09 -2.21 6.07
C SER A 154 2.44 -3.56 6.67
N ARG A 155 3.41 -3.57 7.57
CA ARG A 155 3.97 -4.71 8.31
C ARG A 155 4.69 -5.73 7.46
N TRP A 156 5.53 -5.24 6.56
CA TRP A 156 6.45 -6.05 5.74
C TRP A 156 7.67 -5.19 5.40
N THR A 157 8.79 -5.83 5.09
CA THR A 157 10.02 -5.10 4.73
C THR A 157 10.31 -5.20 3.24
N LEU A 158 10.85 -4.13 2.64
CA LEU A 158 11.20 -4.13 1.22
C LEU A 158 12.29 -5.16 0.88
N ALA A 159 13.24 -5.37 1.81
CA ALA A 159 14.33 -6.33 1.66
C ALA A 159 13.84 -7.77 1.44
N GLU A 160 12.70 -8.16 2.03
CA GLU A 160 12.09 -9.48 1.82
C GLU A 160 11.44 -9.65 0.44
N LYS A 161 11.20 -8.55 -0.29
CA LYS A 161 10.43 -8.54 -1.55
C LYS A 161 11.29 -8.23 -2.77
N ILE A 162 12.35 -7.43 -2.60
CA ILE A 162 13.20 -7.01 -3.70
C ILE A 162 13.85 -8.22 -4.40
N GLY A 163 13.83 -8.21 -5.72
CA GLY A 163 14.39 -9.26 -6.58
C GLY A 163 13.53 -10.50 -6.78
N HIS A 164 12.35 -10.57 -6.16
CA HIS A 164 11.42 -11.69 -6.26
C HIS A 164 10.31 -11.44 -7.29
N ASP A 165 9.70 -12.54 -7.78
CA ASP A 165 8.53 -12.48 -8.65
C ASP A 165 7.23 -12.29 -7.85
N MET A 166 6.14 -12.05 -8.56
CA MET A 166 4.84 -11.73 -7.95
C MET A 166 4.31 -12.85 -7.05
N LEU A 167 4.55 -14.11 -7.40
CA LEU A 167 4.13 -15.24 -6.58
C LEU A 167 4.93 -15.29 -5.27
N ALA A 168 6.24 -15.14 -5.34
CA ALA A 168 7.12 -15.13 -4.17
C ALA A 168 6.87 -13.90 -3.26
N VAL A 169 6.69 -12.71 -3.84
CA VAL A 169 6.32 -11.48 -3.10
C VAL A 169 5.04 -11.70 -2.29
N HIS A 170 4.07 -12.40 -2.87
CA HIS A 170 2.75 -12.64 -2.26
C HIS A 170 2.63 -13.98 -1.53
N ALA A 171 3.69 -14.78 -1.39
CA ALA A 171 3.65 -16.08 -0.71
C ALA A 171 3.06 -16.01 0.73
N PRO A 172 3.29 -14.94 1.52
CA PRO A 172 2.66 -14.81 2.85
C PRO A 172 1.16 -14.50 2.83
N VAL A 173 0.60 -14.11 1.68
CA VAL A 173 -0.81 -13.73 1.56
C VAL A 173 -1.64 -15.01 1.48
N ALA A 174 -2.35 -15.33 2.56
CA ALA A 174 -3.22 -16.50 2.63
C ALA A 174 -4.16 -16.59 1.41
N LYS A 175 -4.23 -17.77 0.78
CA LYS A 175 -5.08 -18.06 -0.39
C LYS A 175 -4.80 -17.23 -1.66
N TYR A 176 -3.70 -16.49 -1.74
CA TYR A 176 -3.37 -15.69 -2.93
C TYR A 176 -3.22 -16.55 -4.20
N ALA A 177 -2.36 -17.56 -4.14
CA ALA A 177 -2.06 -18.43 -5.28
C ALA A 177 -3.33 -19.13 -5.81
N GLU A 178 -4.17 -19.63 -4.89
CA GLU A 178 -5.41 -20.34 -5.19
C GLU A 178 -6.49 -19.43 -5.79
N HIS A 179 -6.60 -18.19 -5.30
CA HIS A 179 -7.72 -17.32 -5.65
C HIS A 179 -7.42 -16.38 -6.83
N VAL A 180 -6.21 -15.84 -6.90
CA VAL A 180 -5.94 -14.65 -7.75
C VAL A 180 -4.56 -14.66 -8.44
N GLY A 181 -3.61 -15.50 -8.04
CA GLY A 181 -2.25 -15.50 -8.59
C GLY A 181 -2.21 -15.57 -10.13
N ALA A 182 -2.81 -16.59 -10.72
CA ALA A 182 -2.87 -16.72 -12.18
C ALA A 182 -3.63 -15.58 -12.87
N ALA A 183 -4.64 -15.00 -12.21
CA ALA A 183 -5.37 -13.86 -12.76
C ALA A 183 -4.50 -12.58 -12.79
N VAL A 184 -3.65 -12.38 -11.78
CA VAL A 184 -2.68 -11.28 -11.73
C VAL A 184 -1.65 -11.44 -12.83
N ASP A 185 -1.05 -12.63 -12.98
CA ASP A 185 -0.03 -12.87 -14.01
C ASP A 185 -0.59 -12.65 -15.42
N ASN A 186 -1.77 -13.19 -15.71
CA ASN A 186 -2.46 -12.97 -16.99
C ASN A 186 -2.80 -11.49 -17.22
N TYR A 187 -3.16 -10.76 -16.15
CA TYR A 187 -3.46 -9.35 -16.26
C TYR A 187 -2.20 -8.54 -16.60
N PHE A 188 -1.08 -8.85 -15.94
CA PHE A 188 0.20 -8.23 -16.26
C PHE A 188 0.71 -8.54 -17.65
N GLN A 189 0.28 -9.61 -18.32
CA GLN A 189 0.60 -9.80 -19.74
C GLN A 189 -0.25 -8.91 -20.67
N ARG A 190 -1.43 -8.46 -20.21
CA ARG A 190 -2.43 -7.77 -21.04
C ARG A 190 -2.48 -6.27 -20.83
N ILE A 191 -2.01 -5.76 -19.69
CA ILE A 191 -2.01 -4.32 -19.42
C ILE A 191 -1.14 -3.58 -20.46
N THR A 192 -1.77 -2.61 -21.12
CA THR A 192 -1.12 -1.75 -22.13
C THR A 192 -0.76 -0.39 -21.55
N VAL A 193 0.11 0.34 -22.25
CA VAL A 193 0.59 1.66 -21.83
C VAL A 193 -0.55 2.67 -21.67
N GLU A 194 -1.55 2.60 -22.55
CA GLU A 194 -2.65 3.56 -22.66
C GLU A 194 -3.74 3.34 -21.62
N LYS A 195 -3.74 2.17 -20.94
CA LYS A 195 -4.82 1.74 -20.05
C LYS A 195 -4.28 1.41 -18.66
N PRO A 196 -3.77 2.41 -17.92
CA PRO A 196 -3.45 2.21 -16.52
C PRO A 196 -4.74 1.89 -15.74
N VAL A 197 -4.57 1.18 -14.64
CA VAL A 197 -5.65 0.86 -13.73
C VAL A 197 -5.26 1.15 -12.30
N TRP A 198 -6.24 1.28 -11.44
CA TRP A 198 -6.04 1.27 -10.01
C TRP A 198 -6.91 0.18 -9.36
N ARG A 199 -6.54 -0.21 -8.14
CA ARG A 199 -7.32 -1.10 -7.28
C ARG A 199 -7.20 -0.64 -5.84
N SER A 200 -8.09 -1.10 -4.96
CA SER A 200 -7.96 -0.86 -3.53
C SER A 200 -7.54 -2.12 -2.75
N ASN A 201 -6.87 -1.89 -1.64
CA ASN A 201 -6.67 -2.85 -0.57
C ASN A 201 -6.98 -2.17 0.76
N TRP A 202 -7.45 -2.93 1.75
CA TRP A 202 -7.78 -2.39 3.07
C TRP A 202 -7.32 -3.33 4.18
N ILE A 203 -7.04 -2.77 5.35
CA ILE A 203 -6.64 -3.49 6.55
C ILE A 203 -7.09 -2.70 7.79
N ILE A 204 -7.39 -3.38 8.90
CA ILE A 204 -7.62 -2.74 10.20
C ILE A 204 -6.36 -2.92 11.04
N GLN A 205 -5.87 -1.84 11.64
CA GLN A 205 -4.61 -1.81 12.37
C GLN A 205 -4.80 -1.16 13.74
N ASP A 206 -3.91 -1.52 14.66
CA ASP A 206 -3.81 -0.97 16.01
C ASP A 206 -2.72 0.10 16.13
N HIS A 207 -2.26 0.64 14.99
CA HIS A 207 -1.32 1.75 14.92
C HIS A 207 -1.53 2.58 13.64
N PRO A 208 -1.55 3.93 13.71
CA PRO A 208 -1.85 4.78 12.55
C PRO A 208 -0.65 5.09 11.66
N ALA A 209 0.59 4.91 12.13
CA ALA A 209 1.78 5.25 11.36
C ALA A 209 1.74 4.68 9.94
N LEU A 210 2.07 5.47 8.94
CA LEU A 210 2.18 4.98 7.56
C LEU A 210 3.40 4.08 7.40
N PHE A 211 4.52 4.41 8.05
CA PHE A 211 5.72 3.59 8.07
C PHE A 211 5.64 2.55 9.20
N GLN A 212 5.29 1.31 8.85
CA GLN A 212 5.26 0.15 9.75
C GLN A 212 5.96 -1.05 9.10
N PRO A 213 7.30 -1.16 9.10
CA PRO A 213 8.00 -2.30 8.48
C PRO A 213 7.92 -3.60 9.31
N VAL A 214 7.58 -3.52 10.60
CA VAL A 214 7.62 -4.66 11.54
C VAL A 214 6.21 -5.07 11.98
N ILE A 215 5.96 -6.39 12.05
CA ILE A 215 4.76 -6.95 12.67
C ILE A 215 4.96 -6.94 14.21
N PRO A 216 4.06 -6.32 15.00
CA PRO A 216 4.15 -6.41 16.46
C PRO A 216 3.93 -7.87 16.92
N PRO A 217 4.58 -8.32 18.00
CA PRO A 217 4.48 -9.71 18.48
C PRO A 217 3.08 -10.08 18.99
N GLY A 218 2.21 -9.07 19.18
CA GLY A 218 0.82 -9.23 19.55
C GLY A 218 0.06 -7.90 19.39
N PRO A 219 -1.22 -7.88 19.78
CA PRO A 219 -2.05 -6.67 19.82
C PRO A 219 -1.38 -5.51 20.58
N LEU A 220 -1.30 -4.33 19.95
CA LEU A 220 -0.82 -3.10 20.58
C LEU A 220 -1.91 -2.36 21.36
N LEU A 221 -3.17 -2.58 21.00
CA LEU A 221 -4.34 -1.96 21.60
C LEU A 221 -5.33 -3.03 22.05
N GLU A 222 -6.33 -2.65 22.83
CA GLU A 222 -7.34 -3.59 23.33
C GLU A 222 -8.75 -3.34 22.79
N ASN A 223 -9.09 -2.08 22.52
CA ASN A 223 -10.46 -1.67 22.21
C ASN A 223 -10.63 -1.31 20.74
N PRO A 224 -11.73 -1.77 20.08
CA PRO A 224 -12.01 -1.42 18.69
C PRO A 224 -12.07 0.07 18.39
N GLN A 225 -12.46 0.90 19.37
CA GLN A 225 -12.57 2.35 19.21
C GLN A 225 -11.23 3.06 19.02
N ASP A 226 -10.13 2.42 19.41
CA ASP A 226 -8.77 2.97 19.28
C ASP A 226 -8.10 2.50 17.98
N LEU A 227 -8.72 1.57 17.26
CA LEU A 227 -8.22 1.03 16.00
C LEU A 227 -8.38 2.03 14.85
N TRP A 228 -7.62 1.76 13.80
CA TRP A 228 -7.62 2.52 12.56
C TRP A 228 -7.94 1.59 11.39
N ILE A 229 -8.59 2.14 10.37
CA ILE A 229 -8.67 1.51 9.07
C ILE A 229 -7.67 2.16 8.13
N ARG A 230 -6.86 1.31 7.50
CA ARG A 230 -5.89 1.69 6.48
C ARG A 230 -6.40 1.22 5.14
N MET A 231 -6.35 2.09 4.14
CA MET A 231 -6.63 1.72 2.75
C MET A 231 -5.49 2.13 1.86
N GLU A 232 -5.27 1.37 0.80
CA GLU A 232 -4.25 1.64 -0.20
C GLU A 232 -4.92 1.78 -1.56
N ARG A 233 -4.72 2.92 -2.20
CA ARG A 233 -5.00 3.09 -3.63
C ARG A 233 -3.75 2.67 -4.39
N GLN A 234 -3.90 1.63 -5.18
CA GLN A 234 -2.79 0.95 -5.83
C GLN A 234 -2.90 1.10 -7.34
N THR A 235 -2.00 1.85 -7.97
CA THR A 235 -2.02 2.07 -9.43
C THR A 235 -1.03 1.16 -10.14
N LEU A 236 -1.44 0.58 -11.26
CA LEU A 236 -0.62 -0.24 -12.14
C LEU A 236 -0.54 0.44 -13.50
N ARG A 237 0.66 0.78 -13.94
CA ARG A 237 0.91 1.42 -15.23
C ARG A 237 2.09 0.77 -15.94
N ARG A 238 1.87 0.36 -17.19
CA ARG A 238 2.93 -0.16 -18.05
C ARG A 238 3.87 0.98 -18.46
N LEU A 239 5.17 0.71 -18.38
CA LEU A 239 6.26 1.56 -18.85
C LEU A 239 6.41 1.41 -20.38
N PRO A 240 6.30 2.51 -21.17
CA PRO A 240 6.35 2.47 -22.64
C PRO A 240 7.60 1.84 -23.27
N GLU A 241 8.78 2.11 -22.73
CA GLU A 241 10.07 1.78 -23.35
C GLU A 241 10.59 0.42 -22.89
N THR A 242 10.60 0.18 -21.57
CA THR A 242 11.14 -1.04 -20.99
C THR A 242 10.12 -2.18 -20.88
N GLY A 243 8.83 -1.88 -21.05
CA GLY A 243 7.75 -2.84 -20.81
C GLY A 243 7.57 -3.19 -19.32
N GLY A 244 8.29 -2.54 -18.40
CA GLY A 244 8.11 -2.69 -16.96
C GLY A 244 6.74 -2.24 -16.47
N ILE A 245 6.43 -2.50 -15.20
CA ILE A 245 5.20 -2.00 -14.57
C ILE A 245 5.59 -1.13 -13.39
N LEU A 246 5.14 0.12 -13.41
CA LEU A 246 5.13 0.98 -12.25
C LEU A 246 3.89 0.68 -11.41
N PHE A 247 4.12 0.19 -10.20
CA PHE A 247 3.15 -0.04 -9.16
C PHE A 247 3.27 1.07 -8.12
N THR A 248 2.23 1.88 -7.95
CA THR A 248 2.22 2.94 -6.94
C THR A 248 1.26 2.60 -5.81
N ILE A 249 1.61 2.99 -4.59
CA ILE A 249 0.85 2.63 -3.39
C ILE A 249 0.63 3.90 -2.57
N ARG A 250 -0.57 4.46 -2.63
CA ARG A 250 -0.99 5.58 -1.78
C ARG A 250 -1.70 5.04 -0.54
N GLY A 251 -1.08 5.19 0.62
CA GLY A 251 -1.68 4.83 1.91
C GLY A 251 -2.55 5.94 2.48
N TYR A 252 -3.76 5.58 2.92
CA TYR A 252 -4.72 6.41 3.65
C TYR A 252 -5.03 5.75 5.00
N GLN A 253 -5.25 6.56 6.02
CA GLN A 253 -5.53 6.10 7.38
C GLN A 253 -6.68 6.91 7.98
N GLN A 254 -7.63 6.25 8.64
CA GLN A 254 -8.71 6.92 9.36
C GLN A 254 -9.01 6.18 10.68
N PRO A 255 -9.33 6.87 11.78
CA PRO A 255 -9.84 6.22 12.98
C PRO A 255 -11.07 5.38 12.65
N LEU A 256 -11.12 4.14 13.13
CA LEU A 256 -12.20 3.22 12.83
C LEU A 256 -13.59 3.77 13.23
N PRO A 257 -13.78 4.44 14.39
CA PRO A 257 -15.06 5.06 14.72
C PRO A 257 -15.50 6.10 13.70
N GLU A 258 -14.59 6.99 13.27
CA GLU A 258 -14.90 8.05 12.31
C GLU A 258 -15.28 7.47 10.95
N TYR A 259 -14.59 6.43 10.50
CA TYR A 259 -14.92 5.71 9.29
C TYR A 259 -16.34 5.11 9.36
N LEU A 260 -16.66 4.42 10.45
CA LEU A 260 -17.97 3.77 10.64
C LEU A 260 -19.12 4.78 10.76
N SER A 261 -18.85 5.96 11.32
CA SER A 261 -19.83 7.05 11.45
C SER A 261 -20.19 7.72 10.12
N ARG A 262 -19.50 7.41 9.01
CA ARG A 262 -19.79 8.01 7.69
C ARG A 262 -21.13 7.57 7.10
N GLY A 263 -21.61 6.37 7.44
CA GLY A 263 -22.85 5.83 6.89
C GLY A 263 -23.15 4.43 7.39
N LYS A 264 -24.44 4.12 7.56
CA LYS A 264 -24.89 2.78 7.99
C LYS A 264 -24.54 1.69 6.98
N ASP A 265 -24.57 2.03 5.70
CA ASP A 265 -24.15 1.17 4.59
C ASP A 265 -22.65 0.88 4.64
N ILE A 266 -21.82 1.89 4.93
CA ILE A 266 -20.37 1.73 5.11
C ILE A 266 -20.07 0.80 6.29
N ALA A 267 -20.73 1.00 7.44
CA ALA A 267 -20.58 0.15 8.62
C ALA A 267 -21.05 -1.29 8.34
N SER A 268 -22.21 -1.44 7.70
CA SER A 268 -22.78 -2.75 7.33
C SER A 268 -21.88 -3.51 6.34
N ASN A 269 -21.33 -2.82 5.34
CA ASN A 269 -20.41 -3.41 4.38
C ASN A 269 -19.13 -3.92 5.07
N LEU A 270 -18.51 -3.11 5.94
CA LEU A 270 -17.33 -3.54 6.67
C LEU A 270 -17.62 -4.72 7.58
N ARG A 271 -18.78 -4.72 8.26
CA ARG A 271 -19.23 -5.86 9.08
C ARG A 271 -19.32 -7.14 8.25
N ILE A 272 -20.03 -7.12 7.13
CA ILE A 272 -20.20 -8.28 6.24
C ILE A 272 -18.84 -8.81 5.78
N LEU A 273 -17.91 -7.92 5.40
CA LEU A 273 -16.57 -8.31 5.00
C LEU A 273 -15.82 -9.01 6.14
N LEU A 274 -15.90 -8.48 7.37
CA LEU A 274 -15.26 -9.07 8.54
C LEU A 274 -15.85 -10.43 8.93
N GLU A 275 -17.17 -10.61 8.84
CA GLU A 275 -17.85 -11.89 9.07
C GLU A 275 -17.42 -12.97 8.07
N ARG A 276 -17.15 -12.57 6.83
CA ARG A 276 -16.79 -13.49 5.74
C ARG A 276 -15.29 -13.79 5.67
N LEU A 277 -14.43 -13.03 6.35
CA LEU A 277 -12.98 -13.24 6.32
C LEU A 277 -12.62 -14.60 6.96
N PRO A 278 -11.99 -15.52 6.21
CA PRO A 278 -11.38 -16.72 6.79
C PRO A 278 -10.30 -16.35 7.80
N ASP A 279 -10.07 -17.23 8.78
CA ASP A 279 -9.18 -16.97 9.91
C ASP A 279 -7.72 -16.71 9.50
N ASP A 280 -7.21 -17.47 8.53
CA ASP A 280 -5.87 -17.31 7.95
C ASP A 280 -5.71 -15.93 7.27
N VAL A 281 -6.73 -15.48 6.53
CA VAL A 281 -6.75 -14.15 5.92
C VAL A 281 -6.91 -13.06 6.97
N ALA A 282 -7.74 -13.26 7.99
CA ALA A 282 -7.91 -12.32 9.10
C ALA A 282 -6.60 -12.17 9.90
N GLN A 283 -5.82 -13.25 10.04
CA GLN A 283 -4.50 -13.22 10.67
C GLN A 283 -3.51 -12.43 9.83
N TYR A 284 -3.45 -12.69 8.52
CA TYR A 284 -2.64 -11.90 7.58
C TYR A 284 -3.01 -10.40 7.61
N LYS A 285 -4.32 -10.08 7.62
CA LYS A 285 -4.84 -8.71 7.75
C LYS A 285 -4.75 -8.15 9.17
N SER A 286 -4.01 -8.77 10.09
CA SER A 286 -3.82 -8.30 11.48
C SER A 286 -5.12 -8.00 12.25
N VAL A 287 -6.26 -8.56 11.82
CA VAL A 287 -7.58 -8.26 12.41
C VAL A 287 -8.12 -9.44 13.21
N TYR A 288 -7.53 -10.63 13.09
CA TYR A 288 -7.98 -11.86 13.75
C TYR A 288 -8.29 -11.68 15.25
N TYR A 289 -7.34 -11.14 16.02
CA TYR A 289 -7.49 -10.94 17.46
C TYR A 289 -8.57 -9.91 17.82
N TYR A 290 -8.77 -8.91 16.97
CA TYR A 290 -9.73 -7.83 17.19
C TYR A 290 -11.14 -8.18 16.71
N ARG A 291 -11.26 -9.07 15.72
CA ARG A 291 -12.49 -9.36 14.98
C ARG A 291 -13.70 -9.63 15.89
N PRO A 292 -13.65 -10.47 16.95
CA PRO A 292 -14.81 -10.68 17.82
C PRO A 292 -15.28 -9.41 18.53
N LYS A 293 -14.35 -8.58 19.02
CA LYS A 293 -14.67 -7.31 19.66
C LYS A 293 -15.21 -6.30 18.65
N ILE A 294 -14.62 -6.22 17.45
CA ILE A 294 -15.10 -5.35 16.37
C ILE A 294 -16.52 -5.73 15.97
N LEU A 295 -16.82 -7.00 15.73
CA LEU A 295 -18.16 -7.45 15.31
C LEU A 295 -19.25 -7.19 16.35
N LYS A 296 -18.90 -7.24 17.64
CA LYS A 296 -19.83 -6.83 18.71
C LYS A 296 -20.04 -5.31 18.72
N TRP A 297 -18.96 -4.55 18.63
CA TRP A 297 -18.95 -3.09 18.75
C TRP A 297 -19.55 -2.38 17.52
N ILE A 298 -19.33 -2.90 16.30
CA ILE A 298 -19.79 -2.30 15.05
C ILE A 298 -21.33 -2.21 14.94
N ASN A 299 -22.08 -3.03 15.68
CA ASN A 299 -23.55 -3.04 15.69
C ASN A 299 -24.17 -1.66 15.96
N GLN A 300 -23.52 -0.81 16.76
CA GLN A 300 -24.05 0.51 17.09
C GLN A 300 -24.00 1.49 15.90
N PHE A 301 -23.28 1.17 14.84
CA PHE A 301 -23.17 1.96 13.61
C PHE A 301 -24.04 1.43 12.46
N CYS A 302 -24.55 0.19 12.57
CA CYS A 302 -25.40 -0.45 11.56
C CYS A 302 -26.87 0.00 11.67
#